data_AF-A0A9C9GK83-F1
#
_entry.id   AF-A0A9C9GK83-F1
#
_cell.length_a   1.000
_cell.length_b   1.000
_cell.length_c   1.000
_cell.angle_alpha   90.00
_cell.angle_beta   90.00
_cell.angle_gamma   90.00
#
_symmetry.space_group_name_H-M   'P 1'
#
loop_
_entity.id
_entity.type
_entity.pdbx_description
1 polymer ?
#
loop_
_entity_poly.entity_id
_entity_poly.type
_entity_poly.pdbx_seq_one_letter_code
_entity_poly.pdbx_strand_id
1 'polypeptide(L)'
;MCTEKIFPKKGVTIYQIMSLIFLFISSVSVYAQSSVKVAVSEIPPCVNVHEDNSFSGFSVDLWKAVAKDLDIEYQIKSYVFGEKLDAVKSGEADIAIGCISISPGRESNFDFSVPVFNSGFQSVSLADDGLIPSFSDKSRNMLWVLLMLVILFAHIIWFAERGNDAINDKYFPGIFESIYFNVVTMSTVGYGDFTPKRWLGRISTMFIIMAGVASFGVILGQFTADALEENAKSPVGGIGDLYKYRIATKSDTSSAEFLKSRGVTAIGVDDIEQAYGMLLDKKVDIVIYDLPSIKNFIVKNDNVIQTGPLFMPHYYGFLYKEDNELKEKIDQSILNMREQGFYQTIYDKWF
;
A
#
# COMPACT_ATOMS: atom_id res chain seq x y z
N MET A 1 -73.89 -55.46 44.33
CA MET A 1 -72.58 -55.83 43.74
C MET A 1 -72.78 -56.08 42.25
N CYS A 2 -72.40 -55.15 41.40
CA CYS A 2 -72.17 -55.35 39.96
C CYS A 2 -71.11 -54.33 39.56
N THR A 3 -69.96 -54.84 39.12
CA THR A 3 -68.70 -54.11 38.91
C THR A 3 -68.60 -53.50 37.52
N GLU A 4 -68.06 -52.29 37.48
CA GLU A 4 -67.87 -51.43 36.31
C GLU A 4 -66.76 -51.88 35.36
N LYS A 5 -66.96 -51.52 34.09
CA LYS A 5 -66.15 -51.85 32.90
C LYS A 5 -64.78 -51.16 32.91
N ILE A 6 -63.74 -51.92 32.52
CA ILE A 6 -62.43 -51.40 32.13
C ILE A 6 -62.38 -51.35 30.59
N PHE A 7 -62.20 -50.15 30.02
CA PHE A 7 -61.92 -49.95 28.59
C PHE A 7 -60.42 -50.16 28.30
N PRO A 8 -60.01 -50.88 27.23
CA PRO A 8 -58.62 -50.94 26.83
C PRO A 8 -58.23 -49.74 25.95
N LYS A 9 -57.00 -49.25 26.16
CA LYS A 9 -56.32 -48.18 25.43
C LYS A 9 -56.25 -48.48 23.92
N LYS A 10 -56.71 -47.54 23.08
CA LYS A 10 -56.39 -47.54 21.64
C LYS A 10 -54.92 -47.14 21.47
N GLY A 11 -54.06 -48.09 21.13
CA GLY A 11 -52.69 -47.84 20.72
C GLY A 11 -52.67 -47.13 19.38
N VAL A 12 -51.96 -46.00 19.30
CA VAL A 12 -51.62 -45.34 18.04
C VAL A 12 -50.77 -46.31 17.23
N THR A 13 -51.30 -46.79 16.11
CA THR A 13 -50.62 -47.74 15.22
C THR A 13 -49.44 -47.04 14.56
N ILE A 14 -48.29 -47.71 14.47
CA ILE A 14 -47.04 -47.24 13.83
C ILE A 14 -47.27 -46.62 12.43
N TYR A 15 -48.29 -47.08 11.70
CA TYR A 15 -48.70 -46.52 10.41
C TYR A 15 -49.16 -45.05 10.48
N GLN A 16 -49.75 -44.60 11.59
CA GLN A 16 -50.16 -43.20 11.75
C GLN A 16 -48.95 -42.27 11.97
N ILE A 17 -47.90 -42.75 12.65
CA ILE A 17 -46.66 -41.98 12.85
C ILE A 17 -45.82 -41.97 11.57
N MET A 18 -45.73 -43.10 10.84
CA MET A 18 -45.04 -43.14 9.54
C MET A 18 -45.73 -42.30 8.46
N SER A 19 -47.07 -42.25 8.45
CA SER A 19 -47.82 -41.39 7.52
C SER A 19 -47.60 -39.89 7.81
N LEU A 20 -47.53 -39.51 9.08
CA LEU A 20 -47.20 -38.14 9.50
C LEU A 20 -45.74 -37.74 9.17
N ILE A 21 -44.78 -38.66 9.26
CA ILE A 21 -43.38 -38.42 8.86
C ILE A 21 -43.26 -38.28 7.33
N PHE A 22 -44.02 -39.08 6.56
CA PHE A 22 -44.01 -39.00 5.09
C PHE A 22 -44.69 -37.72 4.55
N LEU A 23 -45.71 -37.23 5.26
CA LEU A 23 -46.35 -35.93 4.98
C LEU A 23 -45.50 -34.73 5.40
N PHE A 24 -44.58 -34.88 6.36
CA PHE A 24 -43.65 -33.80 6.74
C PHE A 24 -42.52 -33.63 5.71
N ILE A 25 -42.02 -34.74 5.14
CA ILE A 25 -40.92 -34.74 4.15
C ILE A 25 -41.36 -34.16 2.79
N SER A 26 -42.65 -34.18 2.47
CA SER A 26 -43.19 -33.65 1.20
C SER A 26 -43.37 -32.13 1.17
N SER A 27 -43.04 -31.42 2.25
CA SER A 27 -43.13 -29.96 2.34
C SER A 27 -41.79 -29.21 2.27
N VAL A 28 -40.67 -29.92 2.12
CA VAL A 28 -39.39 -29.29 1.78
C VAL A 28 -39.41 -29.02 0.28
N SER A 29 -40.02 -27.90 -0.12
CA SER A 29 -39.71 -27.30 -1.41
C SER A 29 -38.22 -26.95 -1.39
N VAL A 30 -37.41 -27.78 -2.04
CA VAL A 30 -36.07 -27.37 -2.47
C VAL A 30 -36.31 -26.22 -3.44
N TYR A 31 -36.19 -24.99 -2.94
CA TYR A 31 -36.00 -23.84 -3.81
C TYR A 31 -34.71 -24.12 -4.56
N ALA A 32 -34.81 -24.41 -5.85
CA ALA A 32 -33.65 -24.37 -6.73
C ALA A 32 -33.19 -22.91 -6.74
N GLN A 33 -32.20 -22.58 -5.90
CA GLN A 33 -31.59 -21.27 -5.89
C GLN A 33 -30.91 -21.11 -7.25
N SER A 34 -31.45 -20.25 -8.10
CA SER A 34 -30.89 -19.98 -9.43
C SER A 34 -29.45 -19.51 -9.25
N SER A 35 -28.51 -20.27 -9.81
CA SER A 35 -27.08 -19.94 -9.73
C SER A 35 -26.80 -18.61 -10.43
N VAL A 36 -26.14 -17.70 -9.72
CA VAL A 36 -25.78 -16.36 -10.22
C VAL A 36 -24.72 -16.50 -11.32
N LYS A 37 -24.97 -15.91 -12.48
CA LYS A 37 -24.07 -15.94 -13.63
C LYS A 37 -23.12 -14.76 -13.60
N VAL A 38 -21.83 -15.04 -13.51
CA VAL A 38 -20.77 -14.06 -13.36
C VAL A 38 -19.93 -13.99 -14.62
N ALA A 39 -19.93 -12.83 -15.27
CA ALA A 39 -19.16 -12.57 -16.47
C ALA A 39 -17.76 -12.03 -16.14
N VAL A 40 -16.75 -12.66 -16.73
CA VAL A 40 -15.35 -12.23 -16.62
C VAL A 40 -14.71 -12.09 -18.00
N SER A 41 -13.62 -11.34 -18.05
CA SER A 41 -12.74 -11.22 -19.22
C SER A 41 -11.30 -11.27 -18.70
N GLU A 42 -10.39 -11.89 -19.44
CA GLU A 42 -8.99 -11.99 -19.03
C GLU A 42 -8.32 -10.62 -18.95
N ILE A 43 -7.93 -10.23 -17.74
CA ILE A 43 -7.24 -8.97 -17.42
C ILE A 43 -6.37 -9.21 -16.16
N PRO A 44 -5.16 -9.78 -16.31
CA PRO A 44 -4.25 -9.95 -15.19
C PRO A 44 -3.84 -8.60 -14.54
N PRO A 45 -3.74 -8.49 -13.21
CA PRO A 45 -3.94 -9.53 -12.19
C PRO A 45 -5.39 -9.62 -11.66
N CYS A 46 -6.34 -8.88 -12.24
CA CYS A 46 -7.72 -8.82 -11.78
C CYS A 46 -8.48 -10.13 -12.05
N VAL A 47 -8.26 -10.70 -13.24
CA VAL A 47 -8.78 -11.99 -13.69
C VAL A 47 -7.73 -12.66 -14.57
N ASN A 48 -7.26 -13.83 -14.17
CA ASN A 48 -6.47 -14.75 -14.97
C ASN A 48 -7.37 -15.91 -15.39
N VAL A 49 -7.27 -16.31 -16.66
CA VAL A 49 -7.96 -17.49 -17.19
C VAL A 49 -6.91 -18.56 -17.43
N HIS A 50 -7.10 -19.72 -16.82
CA HIS A 50 -6.16 -20.85 -16.94
C HIS A 50 -6.60 -21.82 -18.03
N GLU A 51 -5.67 -22.63 -18.52
CA GLU A 51 -5.94 -23.64 -19.57
C GLU A 51 -7.00 -24.67 -19.16
N ASP A 52 -7.15 -24.93 -17.86
CA ASP A 52 -8.15 -25.84 -17.29
C ASP A 52 -9.54 -25.21 -17.12
N ASN A 53 -9.76 -24.01 -17.68
CA ASN A 53 -10.95 -23.16 -17.49
C ASN A 53 -11.20 -22.74 -16.02
N SER A 54 -10.20 -22.84 -15.15
CA SER A 54 -10.28 -22.23 -13.83
C SER A 54 -9.98 -20.72 -13.89
N PHE A 55 -10.48 -19.99 -12.90
CA PHE A 55 -10.32 -18.55 -12.78
C PHE A 55 -9.61 -18.20 -11.48
N SER A 56 -8.61 -17.32 -11.57
CA SER A 56 -7.98 -16.67 -10.42
C SER A 56 -7.86 -15.17 -10.66
N GLY A 57 -7.43 -14.42 -9.65
CA GLY A 57 -7.25 -12.98 -9.72
C GLY A 57 -7.95 -12.26 -8.58
N PHE A 58 -7.58 -11.00 -8.35
CA PHE A 58 -8.13 -10.20 -7.27
C PHE A 58 -9.66 -10.13 -7.29
N SER A 59 -10.25 -9.85 -8.47
CA SER A 59 -11.72 -9.73 -8.59
C SER A 59 -12.42 -11.08 -8.38
N VAL A 60 -11.79 -12.17 -8.83
CA VAL A 60 -12.33 -13.54 -8.70
C VAL A 60 -12.31 -13.98 -7.25
N ASP A 61 -11.21 -13.75 -6.52
CA ASP A 61 -11.09 -14.12 -5.12
C ASP A 61 -12.01 -13.27 -4.22
N LEU A 62 -12.16 -11.98 -4.53
CA LEU A 62 -13.13 -11.12 -3.85
C LEU A 62 -14.57 -11.60 -4.10
N TRP A 63 -14.93 -11.95 -5.34
CA TRP A 63 -16.25 -12.50 -5.64
C TRP A 63 -16.50 -13.83 -4.91
N LYS A 64 -15.53 -14.74 -4.89
CA LYS A 64 -15.61 -16.00 -4.14
C LYS A 64 -15.89 -15.78 -2.66
N ALA A 65 -15.28 -14.74 -2.07
CA ALA A 65 -15.51 -14.37 -0.69
C ALA A 65 -16.93 -13.84 -0.44
N VAL A 66 -17.39 -12.90 -1.29
CA VAL A 66 -18.76 -12.38 -1.24
C VAL A 66 -19.79 -13.50 -1.38
N ALA A 67 -19.62 -14.36 -2.39
CA ALA A 67 -20.55 -15.46 -2.64
C ALA A 67 -20.61 -16.44 -1.46
N LYS A 68 -19.48 -16.68 -0.79
CA LYS A 68 -19.43 -17.52 0.41
C LYS A 68 -20.10 -16.87 1.61
N ASP A 69 -19.92 -15.56 1.82
CA ASP A 69 -20.54 -14.80 2.91
C ASP A 69 -22.07 -14.75 2.78
N LEU A 70 -22.55 -14.65 1.54
CA LEU A 70 -23.98 -14.58 1.21
C LEU A 70 -24.65 -15.93 0.94
N ASP A 71 -23.91 -17.04 1.01
CA ASP A 71 -24.38 -18.39 0.66
C ASP A 71 -25.03 -18.46 -0.75
N ILE A 72 -24.33 -17.89 -1.73
CA ILE A 72 -24.77 -17.80 -3.13
C ILE A 72 -24.04 -18.84 -3.98
N GLU A 73 -24.80 -19.71 -4.65
CA GLU A 73 -24.27 -20.52 -5.75
C GLU A 73 -24.08 -19.67 -7.01
N TYR A 74 -22.96 -19.85 -7.72
CA TYR A 74 -22.64 -19.05 -8.91
C TYR A 74 -21.90 -19.86 -9.98
N GLN A 75 -21.93 -19.36 -11.21
CA GLN A 75 -21.17 -19.88 -12.36
C GLN A 75 -20.41 -18.74 -13.02
N ILE A 76 -19.09 -18.90 -13.17
CA ILE A 76 -18.25 -17.94 -13.88
C ILE A 76 -18.14 -18.35 -15.35
N LYS A 77 -18.38 -17.40 -16.25
CA LYS A 77 -18.19 -17.58 -17.69
C LYS A 77 -17.27 -16.48 -18.23
N SER A 78 -16.29 -16.88 -19.03
CA SER A 78 -15.38 -15.96 -19.73
C SER A 78 -16.00 -15.43 -21.01
N TYR A 79 -15.77 -14.16 -21.29
CA TYR A 79 -16.21 -13.44 -22.48
C TYR A 79 -15.05 -12.63 -23.05
N VAL A 80 -15.15 -12.29 -24.35
CA VAL A 80 -14.29 -11.27 -24.93
C VAL A 80 -14.62 -9.92 -24.26
N PHE A 81 -13.62 -9.06 -24.05
CA PHE A 81 -13.76 -7.82 -23.26
C PHE A 81 -14.98 -6.96 -23.63
N GLY A 82 -15.26 -6.80 -24.93
CA GLY A 82 -16.43 -6.03 -25.41
C GLY A 82 -17.77 -6.71 -25.12
N GLU A 83 -17.83 -8.03 -25.18
CA GLU A 83 -19.06 -8.82 -25.02
C GLU A 83 -19.47 -8.99 -23.56
N LYS A 84 -18.53 -8.85 -22.62
CA LYS A 84 -18.77 -9.00 -21.17
C LYS A 84 -19.89 -8.08 -20.66
N LEU A 85 -19.89 -6.82 -21.10
CA LEU A 85 -20.89 -5.84 -20.64
C LEU A 85 -22.23 -6.04 -21.33
N ASP A 86 -22.22 -6.45 -22.60
CA ASP A 86 -23.44 -6.78 -23.35
C ASP A 86 -24.15 -8.02 -22.79
N ALA A 87 -23.40 -8.99 -22.25
CA ALA A 87 -23.95 -10.14 -21.53
C ALA A 87 -24.76 -9.71 -20.30
N VAL A 88 -24.28 -8.72 -19.53
CA VAL A 88 -25.04 -8.19 -18.39
C VAL A 88 -26.25 -7.37 -18.87
N LYS A 89 -26.07 -6.54 -19.90
CA LYS A 89 -27.13 -5.71 -20.45
C LYS A 89 -28.32 -6.54 -20.97
N SER A 90 -28.02 -7.64 -21.66
CA SER A 90 -29.02 -8.58 -22.20
C SER A 90 -29.64 -9.50 -21.15
N GLY A 91 -29.08 -9.56 -19.93
CA GLY A 91 -29.48 -10.50 -18.88
C GLY A 91 -28.96 -11.93 -19.10
N GLU A 92 -28.00 -12.14 -20.01
CA GLU A 92 -27.29 -13.41 -20.13
C GLU A 92 -26.45 -13.69 -18.86
N ALA A 93 -25.83 -12.64 -18.32
CA ALA A 93 -25.11 -12.65 -17.05
C ALA A 93 -25.77 -11.69 -16.05
N ASP A 94 -25.68 -12.01 -14.75
CA ASP A 94 -26.27 -11.20 -13.69
C ASP A 94 -25.29 -10.13 -13.19
N ILE A 95 -23.99 -10.45 -13.20
CA ILE A 95 -22.91 -9.63 -12.64
C ILE A 95 -21.69 -9.71 -13.55
N ALA A 96 -20.98 -8.60 -13.76
CA ALA A 96 -19.66 -8.59 -14.34
C ALA A 96 -18.59 -8.12 -13.34
N ILE A 97 -17.46 -8.81 -13.33
CA ILE A 97 -16.30 -8.49 -12.49
C ILE A 97 -15.01 -8.37 -13.32
N GLY A 98 -13.91 -7.96 -12.69
CA GLY A 98 -12.60 -7.81 -13.33
C GLY A 98 -12.28 -6.37 -13.71
N CYS A 99 -11.98 -5.56 -12.70
CA CYS A 99 -11.45 -4.19 -12.84
C CYS A 99 -12.26 -3.29 -13.80
N ILE A 100 -13.57 -3.24 -13.57
CA ILE A 100 -14.48 -2.44 -14.39
C ILE A 100 -14.56 -1.03 -13.82
N SER A 101 -14.08 -0.04 -14.57
CA SER A 101 -14.20 1.38 -14.23
C SER A 101 -15.64 1.83 -14.04
N ILE A 102 -15.92 2.39 -12.87
CA ILE A 102 -17.12 3.16 -12.55
C ILE A 102 -17.00 4.48 -13.31
N SER A 103 -17.97 4.78 -14.18
CA SER A 103 -17.96 5.98 -15.00
C SER A 103 -19.38 6.46 -15.26
N PRO A 104 -19.61 7.79 -15.40
CA PRO A 104 -20.94 8.32 -15.66
C PRO A 104 -21.64 7.72 -16.88
N GLY A 105 -20.89 7.42 -17.96
CA GLY A 105 -21.45 6.84 -19.18
C GLY A 105 -21.88 5.38 -19.03
N ARG A 106 -21.34 4.64 -18.06
CA ARG A 106 -21.78 3.28 -17.73
C ARG A 106 -22.91 3.30 -16.70
N GLU A 107 -22.83 4.20 -15.72
CA GLU A 107 -23.87 4.35 -14.68
C GLU A 107 -25.26 4.62 -15.25
N SER A 108 -25.34 5.26 -16.42
CA SER A 108 -26.63 5.53 -17.06
C SER A 108 -27.34 4.30 -17.64
N ASN A 109 -26.72 3.12 -17.61
CA ASN A 109 -27.29 1.88 -18.12
C ASN A 109 -27.06 0.67 -17.18
N PHE A 110 -26.31 0.86 -16.10
CA PHE A 110 -25.80 -0.19 -15.23
C PHE A 110 -25.65 0.36 -13.81
N ASP A 111 -25.83 -0.49 -12.82
CA ASP A 111 -25.50 -0.19 -11.43
C ASP A 111 -24.13 -0.74 -11.07
N PHE A 112 -23.46 -0.12 -10.10
CA PHE A 112 -22.18 -0.59 -9.57
C PHE A 112 -22.22 -0.85 -8.07
N SER A 113 -21.35 -1.77 -7.64
CA SER A 113 -21.08 -1.96 -6.22
C SER A 113 -20.41 -0.73 -5.61
N VAL A 114 -20.30 -0.71 -4.29
CA VAL A 114 -19.28 0.11 -3.64
C VAL A 114 -17.90 -0.13 -4.29
N PRO A 115 -17.03 0.89 -4.40
CA PRO A 115 -15.72 0.73 -5.01
C PRO A 115 -14.95 -0.45 -4.41
N VAL A 116 -14.55 -1.43 -5.20
CA VAL A 116 -13.79 -2.60 -4.76
C VAL A 116 -12.28 -2.41 -4.90
N PHE A 117 -11.84 -1.49 -5.75
CA PHE A 117 -10.44 -1.18 -5.94
C PHE A 117 -10.28 0.29 -6.38
N ASN A 118 -9.31 0.99 -5.78
CA ASN A 118 -8.95 2.35 -6.17
C ASN A 118 -7.84 2.25 -7.22
N SER A 119 -8.13 2.68 -8.44
CA SER A 119 -7.21 2.63 -9.57
C SER A 119 -6.87 4.04 -10.07
N GLY A 120 -5.98 4.09 -11.05
CA GLY A 120 -5.41 5.30 -11.64
C GLY A 120 -4.14 4.93 -12.38
N PHE A 121 -3.52 5.92 -13.01
CA PHE A 121 -2.21 5.74 -13.61
C PHE A 121 -1.15 6.03 -12.56
N GLN A 122 -0.28 5.06 -12.34
CA GLN A 122 0.81 5.15 -11.40
C GLN A 122 2.14 5.12 -12.14
N SER A 123 3.08 5.93 -11.67
CA SER A 123 4.47 5.88 -12.15
C SER A 123 5.32 4.93 -11.31
N VAL A 124 6.30 4.29 -11.96
CA VAL A 124 7.40 3.55 -11.32
C VAL A 124 8.75 3.97 -11.87
N SER A 125 9.77 3.89 -11.02
CA SER A 125 11.17 4.07 -11.38
C SER A 125 12.02 2.99 -10.70
N LEU A 126 13.28 2.87 -11.09
CA LEU A 126 14.25 2.11 -10.30
C LEU A 126 14.48 2.81 -8.95
N ALA A 127 14.76 2.05 -7.89
CA ALA A 127 15.29 2.64 -6.66
C ALA A 127 16.70 3.17 -6.92
N ASP A 128 17.05 4.27 -6.27
CA ASP A 128 18.39 4.83 -6.36
C ASP A 128 19.34 3.97 -5.50
N ASP A 129 20.38 3.38 -6.12
CA ASP A 129 21.34 2.45 -5.49
C ASP A 129 22.31 3.15 -4.48
N GLY A 130 21.98 4.35 -4.00
CA GLY A 130 22.82 5.18 -3.15
C GLY A 130 22.97 4.65 -1.73
N LEU A 131 23.83 3.65 -1.53
CA LEU A 131 24.23 3.06 -0.23
C LEU A 131 24.91 4.03 0.77
N ILE A 132 24.84 5.34 0.53
CA ILE A 132 25.30 6.38 1.43
C ILE A 132 24.12 7.34 1.61
N PRO A 133 23.58 7.51 2.83
CA PRO A 133 22.53 8.50 3.08
C PRO A 133 23.03 9.85 2.56
N SER A 134 22.35 10.38 1.53
CA SER A 134 22.71 11.66 0.95
C SER A 134 22.25 12.76 1.91
N PHE A 135 23.06 13.06 2.91
CA PHE A 135 22.79 14.16 3.83
C PHE A 135 22.62 15.46 3.05
N SER A 136 21.62 16.25 3.43
CA SER A 136 21.41 17.56 2.82
C SER A 136 22.66 18.44 2.97
N ASP A 137 22.86 19.37 2.05
CA ASP A 137 23.93 20.37 2.14
C ASP A 137 23.91 21.10 3.49
N LYS A 138 22.71 21.30 4.04
CA LYS A 138 22.49 21.88 5.36
C LYS A 138 23.05 21.00 6.47
N SER A 139 22.73 19.70 6.51
CA SER A 139 23.27 18.74 7.48
C SER A 139 24.80 18.67 7.42
N ARG A 140 25.36 18.62 6.20
CA ARG A 140 26.80 18.63 5.98
C ARG A 140 27.46 19.90 6.50
N ASN A 141 26.88 21.07 6.24
CA ASN A 141 27.39 22.34 6.75
C ASN A 141 27.30 22.42 8.28
N MET A 142 26.25 21.87 8.89
CA MET A 142 26.11 21.83 10.35
C MET A 142 27.16 20.94 11.03
N LEU A 143 27.52 19.81 10.42
CA LEU A 143 28.65 18.96 10.86
C LEU A 143 29.98 19.75 10.86
N TRP A 144 30.24 20.54 9.82
CA TRP A 144 31.41 21.41 9.77
C TRP A 144 31.40 22.48 10.87
N VAL A 145 30.25 23.10 11.13
CA VAL A 145 30.10 24.07 12.23
C VAL A 145 30.36 23.40 13.59
N LEU A 146 29.83 22.21 13.82
CA LEU A 146 30.08 21.44 15.05
C LEU A 146 31.57 21.13 15.23
N LEU A 147 32.24 20.68 14.17
CA LEU A 147 33.67 20.40 14.19
C LEU A 147 34.50 21.65 14.53
N MET A 148 34.15 22.79 13.95
CA MET A 148 34.79 24.08 14.26
C MET A 148 34.56 24.52 15.70
N LEU A 149 33.35 24.32 16.25
CA LEU A 149 33.07 24.58 17.66
C LEU A 149 33.85 23.65 18.59
N VAL A 150 33.97 22.37 18.24
CA VAL A 150 34.73 21.40 19.02
C VAL A 150 36.20 21.83 19.11
N ILE A 151 36.78 22.22 17.97
CA ILE A 151 38.17 22.69 17.90
C ILE A 151 38.31 23.99 18.69
N LEU A 152 37.44 24.98 18.48
CA LEU A 152 37.48 26.28 19.17
C LEU A 152 37.45 26.11 20.69
N PHE A 153 36.49 25.35 21.20
CA PHE A 153 36.34 25.15 22.64
C PHE A 153 37.44 24.28 23.23
N ALA A 154 37.99 23.33 22.49
CA ALA A 154 39.16 22.57 22.93
C ALA A 154 40.39 23.48 23.15
N HIS A 155 40.60 24.49 22.30
CA HIS A 155 41.68 25.46 22.50
C HIS A 155 41.43 26.34 23.73
N ILE A 156 40.18 26.75 23.97
CA ILE A 156 39.79 27.54 25.15
C ILE A 156 40.03 26.73 26.43
N ILE A 157 39.61 25.47 26.45
CA ILE A 157 39.78 24.58 27.62
C ILE A 157 41.27 24.28 27.84
N TRP A 158 42.02 23.94 26.81
CA TRP A 158 43.46 23.72 26.94
C TRP A 158 44.14 24.96 27.53
N PHE A 159 43.85 26.15 27.01
CA PHE A 159 44.41 27.39 27.53
C PHE A 159 44.02 27.65 28.99
N ALA A 160 42.74 27.43 29.34
CA ALA A 160 42.22 27.68 30.67
C ALA A 160 42.75 26.69 31.71
N GLU A 161 42.90 25.40 31.37
CA GLU A 161 43.12 24.30 32.31
C GLU A 161 44.49 23.59 32.15
N ARG A 162 45.36 24.02 31.23
CA ARG A 162 46.72 23.46 31.08
C ARG A 162 47.51 23.43 32.39
N GLY A 163 48.25 22.33 32.59
CA GLY A 163 49.07 22.09 33.77
C GLY A 163 48.26 21.65 35.00
N ASN A 164 47.10 21.01 34.77
CA ASN A 164 46.29 20.35 35.79
C ASN A 164 46.46 18.83 35.64
N ASP A 165 45.98 18.04 36.60
CA ASP A 165 46.17 16.58 36.64
C ASP A 165 45.62 15.84 35.41
N ALA A 166 44.66 16.45 34.69
CA ALA A 166 43.96 15.84 33.56
C ALA A 166 44.28 16.46 32.19
N ILE A 167 44.90 17.65 32.14
CA ILE A 167 45.26 18.34 30.89
C ILE A 167 46.72 18.74 30.93
N ASN A 168 47.49 18.19 29.99
CA ASN A 168 48.92 18.41 29.87
C ASN A 168 49.27 19.90 29.66
N ASP A 169 50.41 20.33 30.20
CA ASP A 169 50.94 21.69 30.05
C ASP A 169 51.43 21.97 28.61
N LYS A 170 51.96 20.95 27.94
CA LYS A 170 52.32 21.00 26.52
C LYS A 170 51.06 20.92 25.66
N TYR A 171 51.12 21.62 24.52
CA TYR A 171 50.03 21.62 23.55
C TYR A 171 49.71 20.22 23.01
N PHE A 172 50.74 19.41 22.80
CA PHE A 172 50.60 17.98 22.55
C PHE A 172 51.13 17.21 23.77
N PRO A 173 50.33 16.32 24.39
CA PRO A 173 49.00 15.83 23.97
C PRO A 173 47.79 16.67 24.45
N GLY A 174 48.00 17.76 25.19
CA GLY A 174 46.94 18.48 25.91
C GLY A 174 45.73 18.94 25.08
N ILE A 175 45.92 19.23 23.79
CA ILE A 175 44.81 19.58 22.90
C ILE A 175 43.87 18.40 22.64
N PHE A 176 44.39 17.18 22.51
CA PHE A 176 43.58 15.98 22.29
C PHE A 176 42.77 15.62 23.53
N GLU A 177 43.36 15.81 24.72
CA GLU A 177 42.66 15.67 26.01
C GLU A 177 41.52 16.69 26.13
N SER A 178 41.76 17.92 25.66
CA SER A 178 40.75 18.98 25.65
C SER A 178 39.65 18.74 24.61
N ILE A 179 39.99 18.20 23.43
CA ILE A 179 39.01 17.75 22.42
C ILE A 179 38.15 16.63 23.01
N TYR A 180 38.77 15.63 23.64
CA TYR A 180 38.07 14.52 24.25
C TYR A 180 37.07 15.00 25.32
N PHE A 181 37.53 15.85 26.26
CA PHE A 181 36.64 16.45 27.27
C PHE A 181 35.48 17.21 26.62
N ASN A 182 35.77 18.00 25.59
CA ASN A 182 34.78 18.81 24.93
C ASN A 182 33.74 17.96 24.19
N VAL A 183 34.16 16.90 23.50
CA VAL A 183 33.24 15.95 22.86
C VAL A 183 32.34 15.28 23.89
N VAL A 184 32.90 14.75 24.98
CA VAL A 184 32.15 14.07 26.06
C VAL A 184 31.16 15.02 26.74
N THR A 185 31.52 16.30 26.89
CA THR A 185 30.69 17.33 27.52
C THR A 185 29.58 17.81 26.58
N MET A 186 29.92 18.10 25.31
CA MET A 186 28.96 18.56 24.31
C MET A 186 27.96 17.46 23.91
N SER A 187 28.40 16.21 23.86
CA SER A 187 27.55 15.05 23.55
C SER A 187 26.70 14.58 24.73
N THR A 188 26.82 15.24 25.89
CA THR A 188 26.09 14.93 27.14
C THR A 188 26.41 13.57 27.76
N VAL A 189 27.46 12.87 27.30
CA VAL A 189 27.87 11.55 27.84
C VAL A 189 28.44 11.68 29.25
N GLY A 190 29.31 12.68 29.47
CA GLY A 190 29.74 13.08 30.81
C GLY A 190 30.38 11.98 31.66
N TYR A 191 31.45 11.32 31.20
CA TYR A 191 32.14 10.26 31.96
C TYR A 191 32.66 10.69 33.33
N GLY A 192 32.84 12.00 33.57
CA GLY A 192 33.22 12.54 34.87
C GLY A 192 34.69 12.33 35.25
N ASP A 193 35.51 11.93 34.28
CA ASP A 193 36.95 11.71 34.38
C ASP A 193 37.75 13.00 34.51
N PHE A 194 37.25 14.12 33.98
CA PHE A 194 37.82 15.45 34.16
C PHE A 194 36.75 16.49 34.51
N THR A 195 37.08 17.36 35.46
CA THR A 195 36.28 18.55 35.80
C THR A 195 37.15 19.81 35.88
N PRO A 196 36.73 20.94 35.29
CA PRO A 196 37.50 22.18 35.34
C PRO A 196 37.68 22.70 36.77
N LYS A 197 38.94 22.93 37.16
CA LYS A 197 39.26 23.40 38.52
C LYS A 197 39.35 24.92 38.59
N ARG A 198 39.77 25.59 37.52
CA ARG A 198 39.94 27.05 37.49
C ARG A 198 38.62 27.74 37.16
N TRP A 199 38.45 28.95 37.66
CA TRP A 199 37.23 29.74 37.45
C TRP A 199 36.95 29.98 35.95
N LEU A 200 37.99 30.25 35.16
CA LEU A 200 37.88 30.46 33.72
C LEU A 200 37.48 29.19 32.98
N GLY A 201 38.00 28.02 33.38
CA GLY A 201 37.60 26.73 32.83
C GLY A 201 36.13 26.43 33.12
N ARG A 202 35.67 26.68 34.36
CA ARG A 202 34.27 26.49 34.74
C ARG A 202 33.30 27.35 33.93
N ILE A 203 33.59 28.65 33.77
CA ILE A 203 32.75 29.55 32.97
C ILE A 203 32.74 29.09 31.51
N SER A 204 33.89 28.75 30.95
CA SER A 204 33.99 28.26 29.57
C SER A 204 33.16 26.98 29.37
N THR A 205 33.23 26.05 30.32
CA THR A 205 32.44 24.81 30.30
C THR A 205 30.93 25.06 30.36
N MET A 206 30.46 26.09 31.09
CA MET A 206 29.03 26.45 31.06
C MET A 206 28.58 26.83 29.64
N PHE A 207 29.37 27.63 28.92
CA PHE A 207 29.07 27.97 27.52
C PHE A 207 29.16 26.76 26.58
N ILE A 208 30.14 25.88 26.80
CA ILE A 208 30.29 24.63 26.04
C ILE A 208 29.07 23.74 26.19
N ILE A 209 28.57 23.55 27.42
CA ILE A 209 27.38 22.73 27.68
C ILE A 209 26.17 23.30 26.95
N MET A 210 25.93 24.61 27.08
CA MET A 210 24.81 25.27 26.40
C MET A 210 24.90 25.15 24.87
N ALA A 211 26.09 25.40 24.30
CA ALA A 211 26.32 25.27 22.86
C ALA A 211 26.23 23.82 22.38
N GLY A 212 26.73 22.88 23.17
CA GLY A 212 26.69 21.44 22.90
C GLY A 212 25.25 20.93 22.83
N VAL A 213 24.48 21.13 23.90
CA VAL A 213 23.06 20.72 23.96
C VAL A 213 22.25 21.34 22.82
N ALA A 214 22.43 22.63 22.54
CA ALA A 214 21.73 23.30 21.44
C ALA A 214 22.13 22.71 20.07
N SER A 215 23.42 22.58 19.79
CA SER A 215 23.91 22.09 18.49
C SER A 215 23.52 20.63 18.23
N PHE A 216 23.66 19.75 19.23
CA PHE A 216 23.23 18.35 19.11
C PHE A 216 21.73 18.23 18.88
N GLY A 217 20.90 19.04 19.57
CA GLY A 217 19.46 19.05 19.37
C GLY A 217 19.07 19.44 17.93
N VAL A 218 19.68 20.49 17.38
CA VAL A 218 19.39 20.92 16.00
C VAL A 218 19.91 19.90 14.98
N ILE A 219 21.09 19.33 15.17
CA ILE A 219 21.66 18.30 14.27
C ILE A 219 20.78 17.05 14.26
N LEU A 220 20.38 16.55 15.43
CA LEU A 220 19.50 15.39 15.53
C LEU A 220 18.16 15.66 14.82
N GLY A 221 17.54 16.81 15.08
CA GLY A 221 16.29 17.20 14.42
C GLY A 221 16.43 17.32 12.90
N GLN A 222 17.58 17.83 12.41
CA GLN A 222 17.84 17.93 10.99
C GLN A 222 18.08 16.55 10.35
N PHE A 223 18.79 15.63 11.00
CA PHE A 223 18.91 14.26 10.49
C PHE A 223 17.57 13.54 10.45
N THR A 224 16.71 13.73 11.45
CA THR A 224 15.34 13.22 11.40
C THR A 224 14.55 13.82 10.24
N ALA A 225 14.71 15.12 9.98
CA ALA A 225 14.07 15.78 8.84
C ALA A 225 14.60 15.25 7.49
N ASP A 226 15.91 15.10 7.33
CA ASP A 226 16.53 14.54 6.12
C ASP A 226 16.05 13.10 5.88
N ALA A 227 16.01 12.26 6.92
CA ALA A 227 15.50 10.89 6.82
C ALA A 227 14.00 10.85 6.48
N LEU A 228 13.20 11.78 7.02
CA LEU A 228 11.79 11.91 6.67
C LEU A 228 11.63 12.35 5.21
N GLU A 229 12.46 13.29 4.76
CA GLU A 229 12.44 13.80 3.39
C GLU A 229 12.87 12.74 2.37
N GLU A 230 13.89 11.93 2.68
CA GLU A 230 14.31 10.80 1.85
C GLU A 230 13.18 9.78 1.67
N ASN A 231 12.48 9.43 2.75
CA ASN A 231 11.29 8.56 2.67
C ASN A 231 10.11 9.22 1.93
N ALA A 232 10.08 10.56 1.84
CA ALA A 232 9.03 11.32 1.15
C ALA A 232 9.39 11.69 -0.30
N LYS A 233 10.66 11.56 -0.71
CA LYS A 233 11.12 11.85 -2.08
C LYS A 233 10.68 10.74 -3.01
N SER A 234 9.43 10.86 -3.44
CA SER A 234 9.03 10.31 -4.72
C SER A 234 9.75 11.12 -5.81
N PRO A 235 10.55 10.49 -6.70
CA PRO A 235 11.23 11.19 -7.80
C PRO A 235 10.31 12.12 -8.61
N VAL A 236 9.02 11.79 -8.72
CA VAL A 236 8.00 12.61 -9.35
C VAL A 236 7.17 13.33 -8.28
N GLY A 237 7.22 14.67 -8.22
CA GLY A 237 6.36 15.46 -7.33
C GLY A 237 4.94 15.66 -7.89
N GLY A 238 4.77 15.52 -9.21
CA GLY A 238 3.48 15.62 -9.88
C GLY A 238 3.59 15.65 -11.40
N ILE A 239 2.48 15.96 -12.08
CA ILE A 239 2.42 15.96 -13.56
C ILE A 239 3.45 16.90 -14.18
N GLY A 240 3.74 18.02 -13.49
CA GLY A 240 4.76 18.97 -13.91
C GLY A 240 6.12 18.32 -14.03
N ASP A 241 6.54 17.44 -13.12
CA ASP A 241 7.91 16.89 -13.19
C ASP A 241 8.11 15.89 -14.32
N LEU A 242 7.04 15.37 -14.92
CA LEU A 242 7.10 14.35 -15.96
C LEU A 242 7.90 14.78 -17.20
N TYR A 243 7.99 16.08 -17.51
CA TYR A 243 8.80 16.55 -18.65
C TYR A 243 10.31 16.35 -18.45
N LYS A 244 10.77 16.11 -17.22
CA LYS A 244 12.19 15.90 -16.89
C LYS A 244 12.67 14.48 -17.20
N TYR A 245 11.73 13.56 -17.44
CA TYR A 245 12.00 12.13 -17.49
C TYR A 245 11.69 11.56 -18.88
N ARG A 246 12.45 10.53 -19.26
CA ARG A 246 12.09 9.66 -20.39
C ARG A 246 11.04 8.69 -19.89
N ILE A 247 9.84 8.78 -20.45
CA ILE A 247 8.68 8.00 -19.99
C ILE A 247 8.34 6.95 -21.04
N ALA A 248 8.01 5.73 -20.61
CA ALA A 248 7.35 4.73 -21.43
C ALA A 248 5.94 4.40 -20.91
N THR A 249 5.06 4.02 -21.82
CA THR A 249 3.69 3.55 -21.53
C THR A 249 3.21 2.63 -22.66
N LYS A 250 2.14 1.87 -22.43
CA LYS A 250 1.54 1.06 -23.50
C LYS A 250 0.73 1.96 -24.46
N SER A 251 1.00 1.84 -25.76
CA SER A 251 0.27 2.51 -26.85
C SER A 251 -1.21 2.12 -26.86
N ASP A 252 -2.05 2.99 -27.42
CA ASP A 252 -3.50 2.75 -27.58
C ASP A 252 -4.25 2.45 -26.27
N THR A 253 -3.77 3.03 -25.16
CA THR A 253 -4.41 2.95 -23.85
C THR A 253 -4.81 4.33 -23.32
N SER A 254 -5.72 4.35 -22.35
CA SER A 254 -6.12 5.56 -21.63
C SER A 254 -4.94 6.27 -20.93
N SER A 255 -3.91 5.51 -20.53
CA SER A 255 -2.66 6.06 -19.98
C SER A 255 -1.86 6.83 -21.04
N ALA A 256 -1.75 6.30 -22.26
CA ALA A 256 -1.10 7.00 -23.36
C ALA A 256 -1.86 8.26 -23.78
N GLU A 257 -3.18 8.18 -23.86
CA GLU A 257 -4.04 9.33 -24.16
C GLU A 257 -3.92 10.41 -23.08
N PHE A 258 -3.89 10.01 -21.81
CA PHE A 258 -3.66 10.91 -20.69
C PHE A 258 -2.36 11.70 -20.84
N LEU A 259 -1.24 11.02 -21.04
CA LEU A 259 0.06 11.67 -21.19
C LEU A 259 0.07 12.63 -22.38
N LYS A 260 -0.49 12.20 -23.52
CA LYS A 260 -0.63 13.02 -24.72
C LYS A 260 -1.49 14.26 -24.48
N SER A 261 -2.63 14.13 -23.80
CA SER A 261 -3.53 15.25 -23.46
C SER A 261 -2.89 16.28 -22.54
N ARG A 262 -1.87 15.88 -21.78
CA ARG A 262 -1.08 16.74 -20.89
C ARG A 262 0.21 17.27 -21.53
N GLY A 263 0.43 16.98 -22.82
CA GLY A 263 1.62 17.42 -23.54
C GLY A 263 2.91 16.69 -23.12
N VAL A 264 2.79 15.56 -22.42
CA VAL A 264 3.93 14.74 -22.01
C VAL A 264 4.28 13.79 -23.14
N THR A 265 5.54 13.81 -23.59
CA THR A 265 6.03 12.88 -24.61
C THR A 265 6.43 11.57 -23.95
N ALA A 266 5.78 10.48 -24.33
CA ALA A 266 6.10 9.14 -23.86
C ALA A 266 6.41 8.21 -25.03
N ILE A 267 7.32 7.26 -24.81
CA ILE A 267 7.60 6.17 -25.71
C ILE A 267 6.46 5.16 -25.58
N GLY A 268 5.63 5.07 -26.61
CA GLY A 268 4.58 4.07 -26.71
C GLY A 268 5.15 2.71 -27.11
N VAL A 269 4.76 1.65 -26.39
CA VAL A 269 5.08 0.25 -26.73
C VAL A 269 3.79 -0.56 -26.91
N ASP A 270 3.83 -1.64 -27.70
CA ASP A 270 2.64 -2.47 -27.94
C ASP A 270 2.25 -3.32 -26.73
N ASP A 271 3.25 -3.75 -25.95
CA ASP A 271 3.08 -4.54 -24.75
C ASP A 271 3.74 -3.87 -23.55
N ILE A 272 3.05 -3.85 -22.41
CA ILE A 272 3.51 -3.17 -21.21
C ILE A 272 4.80 -3.80 -20.65
N GLU A 273 4.97 -5.11 -20.82
CA GLU A 273 6.20 -5.82 -20.41
C GLU A 273 7.45 -5.27 -21.12
N GLN A 274 7.31 -4.73 -22.35
CA GLN A 274 8.41 -4.06 -23.04
C GLN A 274 8.80 -2.76 -22.34
N ALA A 275 7.83 -1.96 -21.87
CA ALA A 275 8.10 -0.74 -21.12
C ALA A 275 8.82 -1.06 -19.80
N TYR A 276 8.40 -2.10 -19.10
CA TYR A 276 9.07 -2.59 -17.90
C TYR A 276 10.50 -3.04 -18.19
N GLY A 277 10.73 -3.79 -19.26
CA GLY A 277 12.08 -4.14 -19.71
C GLY A 277 12.94 -2.92 -20.02
N MET A 278 12.38 -1.89 -20.68
CA MET A 278 13.09 -0.63 -20.95
C MET A 278 13.47 0.12 -19.66
N LEU A 279 12.65 0.04 -18.61
CA LEU A 279 12.96 0.62 -17.30
C LEU A 279 14.12 -0.10 -16.63
N LEU A 280 14.07 -1.44 -16.58
CA LEU A 280 15.14 -2.26 -16.01
C LEU A 280 16.47 -2.06 -16.76
N ASP A 281 16.41 -1.90 -18.09
CA ASP A 281 17.56 -1.58 -18.94
C ASP A 281 18.05 -0.12 -18.83
N LYS A 282 17.42 0.72 -18.00
CA LYS A 282 17.69 2.17 -17.87
C LYS A 282 17.53 2.97 -19.17
N LYS A 283 16.78 2.44 -20.14
CA LYS A 283 16.44 3.11 -21.42
C LYS A 283 15.38 4.19 -21.22
N VAL A 284 14.50 4.01 -20.24
CA VAL A 284 13.60 5.03 -19.71
C VAL A 284 13.84 5.22 -18.23
N ASP A 285 13.44 6.38 -17.73
CA ASP A 285 13.58 6.72 -16.31
C ASP A 285 12.31 6.33 -15.55
N ILE A 286 11.15 6.37 -16.23
CA ILE A 286 9.83 6.14 -15.63
C ILE A 286 8.93 5.34 -16.57
N VAL A 287 8.15 4.44 -16.01
CA VAL A 287 6.99 3.84 -16.68
C VAL A 287 5.72 4.33 -16.00
N ILE A 288 4.74 4.75 -16.79
CA ILE A 288 3.42 5.18 -16.29
C ILE A 288 2.36 4.27 -16.89
N TYR A 289 1.59 3.60 -16.04
CA TYR A 289 0.53 2.70 -16.47
C TYR A 289 -0.50 2.43 -15.36
N ASP A 290 -1.48 1.58 -15.64
CA ASP A 290 -2.53 1.22 -14.68
C ASP A 290 -1.96 0.63 -13.38
N LEU A 291 -2.43 1.16 -12.26
CA LEU A 291 -1.96 0.81 -10.92
C LEU A 291 -1.93 -0.71 -10.62
N PRO A 292 -2.94 -1.53 -10.96
CA PRO A 292 -2.88 -2.97 -10.73
C PRO A 292 -1.71 -3.66 -11.44
N SER A 293 -1.42 -3.25 -12.68
CA SER A 293 -0.30 -3.80 -13.46
C SER A 293 1.04 -3.39 -12.85
N ILE A 294 1.14 -2.12 -12.48
CA ILE A 294 2.31 -1.55 -11.81
C ILE A 294 2.60 -2.26 -10.48
N LYS A 295 1.58 -2.49 -9.64
CA LYS A 295 1.76 -3.21 -8.37
C LYS A 295 2.25 -4.63 -8.57
N ASN A 296 1.64 -5.37 -9.50
CA ASN A 296 2.09 -6.72 -9.84
C ASN A 296 3.53 -6.73 -10.37
N PHE A 297 3.98 -5.68 -11.06
CA PHE A 297 5.37 -5.54 -11.49
C PHE A 297 6.33 -5.27 -10.31
N ILE A 298 5.97 -4.37 -9.39
CA ILE A 298 6.76 -4.06 -8.18
C ILE A 298 6.95 -5.31 -7.31
N VAL A 299 5.88 -6.09 -7.07
CA VAL A 299 5.94 -7.32 -6.25
C VAL A 299 6.94 -8.34 -6.81
N LYS A 300 7.22 -8.30 -8.11
CA LYS A 300 8.17 -9.19 -8.79
C LYS A 300 9.59 -8.62 -8.87
N ASN A 301 9.81 -7.35 -8.52
CA ASN A 301 11.07 -6.65 -8.74
C ASN A 301 11.42 -5.74 -7.55
N ASP A 302 12.28 -6.21 -6.65
CA ASP A 302 12.68 -5.50 -5.42
C ASP A 302 13.36 -4.14 -5.67
N ASN A 303 13.96 -3.94 -6.84
CA ASN A 303 14.67 -2.69 -7.20
C ASN A 303 13.78 -1.68 -7.94
N VAL A 304 12.45 -1.86 -7.92
CA VAL A 304 11.49 -0.96 -8.54
C VAL A 304 10.62 -0.35 -7.45
N ILE A 305 10.49 0.97 -7.47
CA ILE A 305 9.68 1.72 -6.52
C ILE A 305 8.58 2.49 -7.22
N GLN A 306 7.44 2.60 -6.53
CA GLN A 306 6.38 3.52 -6.91
C GLN A 306 6.88 4.96 -6.78
N THR A 307 6.74 5.74 -7.85
CA THR A 307 7.08 7.17 -7.86
C THR A 307 5.87 7.99 -8.28
N GLY A 308 5.74 9.22 -7.85
CA GLY A 308 4.63 10.10 -8.21
C GLY A 308 3.31 9.86 -7.48
N PRO A 309 2.44 10.88 -7.48
CA PRO A 309 1.06 10.70 -7.07
C PRO A 309 0.32 9.77 -8.03
N LEU A 310 -0.82 9.23 -7.58
CA LEU A 310 -1.75 8.52 -8.46
C LEU A 310 -2.42 9.51 -9.41
N PHE A 311 -2.21 9.36 -10.71
CA PHE A 311 -2.80 10.21 -11.73
C PHE A 311 -4.17 9.68 -12.18
N MET A 312 -5.10 10.58 -12.49
CA MET A 312 -6.48 10.26 -12.89
C MET A 312 -7.10 9.13 -12.06
N PRO A 313 -7.23 9.34 -10.73
CA PRO A 313 -7.81 8.35 -9.85
C PRO A 313 -9.23 8.02 -10.30
N HIS A 314 -9.54 6.74 -10.34
CA HIS A 314 -10.85 6.22 -10.68
C HIS A 314 -11.11 4.94 -9.88
N TYR A 315 -12.36 4.53 -9.85
CA TYR A 315 -12.79 3.39 -9.02
C TYR A 315 -13.19 2.21 -9.89
N TYR A 316 -12.86 1.01 -9.45
CA TYR A 316 -13.42 -0.22 -10.00
C TYR A 316 -14.52 -0.74 -9.08
N GLY A 317 -15.56 -1.30 -9.69
CA GLY A 317 -16.69 -1.93 -9.01
C GLY A 317 -17.09 -3.24 -9.68
N PHE A 318 -17.94 -4.03 -9.01
CA PHE A 318 -18.75 -5.04 -9.68
C PHE A 318 -19.88 -4.32 -10.40
N LEU A 319 -20.19 -4.79 -11.62
CA LEU A 319 -21.18 -4.18 -12.48
C LEU A 319 -22.42 -5.08 -12.55
N TYR A 320 -23.57 -4.46 -12.38
CA TYR A 320 -24.88 -5.08 -12.39
C TYR A 320 -25.75 -4.46 -13.47
N LYS A 321 -26.79 -5.19 -13.88
CA LYS A 321 -27.94 -4.54 -14.52
C LYS A 321 -28.63 -3.61 -13.51
N GLU A 322 -29.24 -2.53 -14.00
CA GLU A 322 -30.06 -1.65 -13.16
C GLU A 322 -31.09 -2.43 -12.33
N ASP A 323 -31.34 -1.94 -11.11
CA ASP A 323 -32.30 -2.48 -10.15
C ASP A 323 -32.01 -3.94 -9.71
N ASN A 324 -30.73 -4.34 -9.68
CA ASN A 324 -30.35 -5.69 -9.25
C ASN A 324 -30.55 -5.88 -7.73
N GLU A 325 -31.40 -6.84 -7.36
CA GLU A 325 -31.76 -7.15 -5.96
C GLU A 325 -30.57 -7.60 -5.08
N LEU A 326 -29.49 -8.10 -5.69
CA LEU A 326 -28.30 -8.56 -4.97
C LEU A 326 -27.34 -7.42 -4.60
N LYS A 327 -27.46 -6.27 -5.27
CA LYS A 327 -26.52 -5.15 -5.14
C LYS A 327 -26.28 -4.75 -3.69
N GLU A 328 -27.35 -4.46 -2.95
CA GLU A 328 -27.26 -3.99 -1.55
C GLU A 328 -26.62 -5.04 -0.63
N LYS A 329 -26.96 -6.32 -0.81
CA LYS A 329 -26.37 -7.42 -0.02
C LYS A 329 -24.88 -7.58 -0.30
N ILE A 330 -24.50 -7.48 -1.57
CA ILE A 330 -23.09 -7.55 -1.98
C ILE A 330 -22.31 -6.36 -1.44
N ASP A 331 -22.88 -5.15 -1.50
CA ASP A 331 -22.25 -3.94 -0.97
C ASP A 331 -22.00 -4.06 0.54
N GLN A 332 -22.99 -4.52 1.30
CA GLN A 332 -22.85 -4.78 2.73
C GLN A 332 -21.77 -5.83 3.03
N SER A 333 -21.74 -6.93 2.26
CA SER A 333 -20.71 -7.97 2.39
C SER A 333 -19.30 -7.41 2.16
N ILE A 334 -19.10 -6.62 1.10
CA ILE A 334 -17.82 -5.98 0.77
C ILE A 334 -17.38 -5.03 1.88
N LEU A 335 -18.31 -4.21 2.40
CA LEU A 335 -18.01 -3.27 3.50
C LEU A 335 -17.64 -4.01 4.78
N ASN A 336 -18.39 -5.05 5.16
CA ASN A 336 -18.10 -5.87 6.34
C ASN A 336 -16.72 -6.55 6.22
N MET A 337 -16.37 -7.09 5.05
CA MET A 337 -15.05 -7.70 4.82
C MET A 337 -13.90 -6.68 4.94
N ARG A 338 -14.14 -5.40 4.63
CA ARG A 338 -13.16 -4.33 4.85
C ARG A 338 -12.97 -4.04 6.32
N GLU A 339 -14.06 -3.90 7.07
CA GLU A 339 -14.01 -3.64 8.51
C GLU A 339 -13.33 -4.78 9.27
N GLN A 340 -13.53 -6.02 8.84
CA GLN A 340 -12.91 -7.21 9.42
C GLN A 340 -11.46 -7.46 8.95
N GLY A 341 -10.96 -6.67 7.99
CA GLY A 341 -9.61 -6.83 7.41
C GLY A 341 -9.47 -7.98 6.41
N PHE A 342 -10.52 -8.76 6.15
CA PHE A 342 -10.48 -9.87 5.19
C PHE A 342 -10.22 -9.41 3.75
N TYR A 343 -10.76 -8.25 3.38
CA TYR A 343 -10.44 -7.59 2.11
C TYR A 343 -8.94 -7.39 1.94
N GLN A 344 -8.24 -6.96 3.01
CA GLN A 344 -6.81 -6.69 2.96
C GLN A 344 -6.01 -7.97 2.69
N THR A 345 -6.40 -9.10 3.28
CA THR A 345 -5.78 -10.40 3.00
C THR A 345 -5.88 -10.79 1.52
N ILE A 346 -7.03 -10.52 0.88
CA ILE A 346 -7.19 -10.75 -0.56
C ILE A 346 -6.34 -9.75 -1.35
N TYR A 347 -6.30 -8.49 -0.92
CA TYR A 347 -5.51 -7.46 -1.56
C TYR A 347 -4.02 -7.81 -1.58
N ASP A 348 -3.43 -8.11 -0.41
CA ASP A 348 -2.00 -8.42 -0.23
C ASP A 348 -1.58 -9.71 -0.94
N LYS A 349 -2.52 -10.63 -1.19
CA LYS A 349 -2.26 -11.83 -1.99
C LYS A 349 -1.92 -11.48 -3.44
N TRP A 350 -2.46 -10.38 -3.96
CA TRP A 350 -2.37 -10.02 -5.39
C TRP A 350 -1.48 -8.79 -5.66
N PHE A 351 -1.14 -7.99 -4.66
CA PHE A 351 -0.58 -6.64 -4.83
C PHE A 351 0.44 -6.21 -3.80
#